data_AF-A0A8T6H592-F1
#
_entry.id   AF-A0A8T6H592-F1
#
_cell.length_a   1.000
_cell.length_b   1.000
_cell.length_c   1.000
_cell.angle_alpha   90.00
_cell.angle_beta   90.00
_cell.angle_gamma   90.00
#
_symmetry.space_group_name_H-M   'P 1'
#
loop_
_entity.id
_entity.type
_entity.pdbx_description
1 polymer ?
#
loop_
_entity_poly.entity_id
_entity_poly.type
_entity_poly.pdbx_seq_one_letter_code
_entity_poly.pdbx_strand_id
1 'polypeptide(L)' 'MMIEIVARSERPLTRTEIVNRLNRKKTPHLINMMDSLVDAGVFTRSIVTFNNGVTGYVYSVAHEFARE' A
#
# COMPACT_ATOMS: atom_id res chain seq x y z
N MET A 1 10.54 1.40 -7.41
CA MET A 1 10.43 0.42 -6.29
C MET A 1 9.05 0.53 -5.63
N MET A 2 8.59 -0.46 -4.83
CA MET A 2 7.24 -0.44 -4.21
C MET A 2 7.00 0.80 -3.35
N ILE A 3 8.00 1.18 -2.55
CA ILE A 3 7.94 2.36 -1.67
C ILE A 3 7.69 3.63 -2.51
N GLU A 4 8.46 3.84 -3.58
CA GLU A 4 8.28 5.00 -4.46
C GLU A 4 6.88 5.06 -5.09
N ILE A 5 6.28 3.93 -5.45
CA ILE A 5 4.92 3.87 -6.02
C ILE A 5 3.88 4.36 -5.02
N VAL A 6 4.04 4.00 -3.75
CA VAL A 6 3.14 4.43 -2.67
C VAL A 6 3.46 5.88 -2.28
N ALA A 7 4.73 6.27 -2.22
CA ALA A 7 5.19 7.62 -1.85
C ALA A 7 4.74 8.69 -2.84
N ARG A 8 4.83 8.41 -4.15
CA ARG A 8 4.39 9.33 -5.21
C ARG A 8 2.87 9.37 -5.39
N SER A 9 2.13 8.55 -4.66
CA SER A 9 0.68 8.51 -4.78
C SER A 9 0.05 9.60 -3.93
N GLU A 10 -0.74 10.48 -4.56
CA GLU A 10 -1.49 11.54 -3.88
C GLU A 10 -2.59 11.00 -2.95
N ARG A 11 -2.93 9.71 -3.09
CA ARG A 11 -3.90 9.01 -2.24
C ARG A 11 -3.38 7.65 -1.78
N PRO A 12 -3.89 7.14 -0.65
CA PRO A 12 -3.66 5.76 -0.25
C PRO A 12 -4.08 4.76 -1.34
N LEU A 13 -3.32 3.67 -1.45
CA LEU A 13 -3.50 2.66 -2.49
C LEU A 13 -3.92 1.33 -1.91
N THR A 14 -4.81 0.64 -2.60
CA THR A 14 -5.11 -0.76 -2.29
C THR A 14 -3.94 -1.67 -2.67
N ARG A 15 -3.88 -2.87 -2.07
CA ARG A 15 -2.91 -3.92 -2.46
C ARG A 15 -2.92 -4.18 -3.97
N THR A 16 -4.11 -4.19 -4.58
CA THR A 16 -4.29 -4.45 -6.01
C THR A 16 -3.69 -3.34 -6.85
N GLU A 17 -3.91 -2.07 -6.48
CA GLU A 17 -3.33 -0.93 -7.20
C GLU A 17 -1.80 -0.92 -7.12
N ILE A 18 -1.22 -1.20 -5.95
CA ILE A 18 0.24 -1.28 -5.77
C ILE A 18 0.82 -2.36 -6.70
N VAL A 19 0.23 -3.56 -6.70
CA VAL A 19 0.68 -4.68 -7.50
C VAL A 19 0.55 -4.40 -9.00
N ASN A 20 -0.55 -3.77 -9.42
CA ASN A 20 -0.77 -3.37 -10.80
C ASN A 20 0.26 -2.33 -11.26
N ARG A 21 0.56 -1.32 -10.42
CA ARG A 21 1.60 -0.31 -10.71
C ARG A 21 3.01 -0.88 -10.72
N LEU A 22 3.26 -1.94 -9.95
CA LEU A 22 4.51 -2.70 -10.01
C LEU A 22 4.63 -3.55 -11.29
N ASN A 23 3.56 -3.64 -12.10
CA ASN A 23 3.44 -4.55 -13.24
C ASN A 23 3.77 -6.01 -12.84
N ARG A 24 3.31 -6.43 -11.65
CA ARG A 24 3.52 -7.78 -11.12
C ARG A 24 2.18 -8.48 -10.91
N LYS A 25 2.20 -9.81 -10.83
CA LYS A 25 1.04 -10.57 -10.37
C LYS A 25 0.92 -10.48 -8.86
N LYS A 26 -0.32 -10.50 -8.36
CA LYS A 26 -0.58 -10.55 -6.91
C LYS A 26 -0.16 -11.93 -6.39
N THR A 27 0.92 -11.96 -5.63
CA THR A 27 1.46 -13.18 -5.01
C THR A 27 1.43 -13.06 -3.49
N PRO A 28 1.35 -14.19 -2.75
CA PRO A 28 1.46 -14.18 -1.29
C PRO A 28 2.74 -13.50 -0.81
N HIS A 29 3.85 -13.68 -1.53
CA HIS A 29 5.13 -13.05 -1.21
C HIS A 29 5.05 -11.51 -1.23
N LEU A 30 4.43 -10.91 -2.26
CA LEU A 30 4.26 -9.46 -2.31
C LEU A 30 3.33 -8.94 -1.22
N ILE A 31 2.32 -9.72 -0.85
CA ILE A 31 1.41 -9.37 0.24
C ILE A 31 2.17 -9.38 1.56
N ASN A 32 2.91 -10.45 1.85
CA ASN A 32 3.74 -10.54 3.05
C ASN A 32 4.77 -9.42 3.10
N MET A 33 5.37 -9.05 1.96
CA MET A 33 6.29 -7.91 1.90
C MET A 33 5.60 -6.58 2.26
N MET A 34 4.38 -6.33 1.78
CA MET A 34 3.61 -5.14 2.17
C MET A 34 3.30 -5.15 3.67
N ASP A 35 2.95 -6.31 4.22
CA ASP A 35 2.65 -6.43 5.65
C ASP A 35 3.92 -6.24 6.50
N SER A 36 5.07 -6.78 6.09
CA SER A 36 6.35 -6.50 6.75
C SER A 36 6.77 -5.03 6.69
N LEU A 37 6.44 -4.32 5.61
CA LEU A 37 6.68 -2.86 5.53
C LEU A 37 5.77 -2.06 6.47
N VAL A 38 4.57 -2.56 6.76
CA VAL A 38 3.70 -1.98 7.79
C VAL A 38 4.27 -2.26 9.17
N ASP A 39 4.71 -3.49 9.44
CA ASP A 39 5.30 -3.87 10.73
C ASP A 39 6.60 -3.10 11.01
N ALA A 40 7.37 -2.80 9.96
CA ALA A 40 8.57 -1.97 10.04
C ALA A 40 8.30 -0.45 10.15
N GLY A 41 7.04 -0.02 10.13
CA GLY A 41 6.66 1.39 10.21
C GLY A 41 6.91 2.20 8.93
N VAL A 42 7.29 1.56 7.82
CA VAL A 42 7.50 2.22 6.53
C VAL A 42 6.16 2.56 5.88
N PHE A 43 5.20 1.64 5.95
CA PHE A 43 3.84 1.83 5.48
C PHE A 43 2.86 1.99 6.64
N THR A 44 1.82 2.77 6.39
CA THR A 44 0.63 2.85 7.22
C THR A 44 -0.51 2.16 6.49
N ARG A 45 -1.31 1.37 7.21
CA ARG A 45 -2.54 0.77 6.67
C ARG A 45 -3.77 1.41 7.33
N SER A 46 -4.77 1.72 6.52
CA SER A 46 -6.06 2.22 6.98
C SER A 46 -7.18 1.35 6.40
N ILE A 47 -8.27 1.21 7.16
CA ILE A 47 -9.48 0.55 6.68
C ILE A 47 -10.37 1.61 6.03
N VAL A 48 -10.81 1.34 4.81
CA VAL A 48 -11.78 2.17 4.09
C VAL A 48 -12.99 1.32 3.72
N THR A 49 -14.17 1.93 3.81
CA THR A 49 -15.41 1.34 3.28
C THR A 49 -15.64 1.90 1.89
N PHE A 50 -15.68 1.02 0.89
CA PHE A 50 -15.99 1.38 -0.49
C PHE A 50 -17.50 1.65 -0.66
N ASN A 51 -17.87 2.33 -1.74
CA ASN A 51 -19.27 2.73 -2.02
C ASN A 51 -20.26 1.55 -2.12
N ASN A 52 -19.75 0.33 -2.30
CA ASN A 52 -20.53 -0.91 -2.33
C ASN A 52 -20.67 -1.58 -0.94
N GLY A 53 -20.25 -0.91 0.14
CA GLY A 53 -20.28 -1.42 1.51
C GLY A 53 -19.14 -2.39 1.86
N VAL A 54 -18.26 -2.72 0.91
CA VAL A 54 -17.10 -3.58 1.18
C VAL A 54 -16.04 -2.80 1.94
N THR A 55 -15.50 -3.36 3.02
CA THR A 55 -14.34 -2.80 3.72
C THR A 55 -13.05 -3.38 3.16
N GLY A 56 -12.03 -2.54 2.96
CA GLY A 56 -10.71 -3.01 2.56
C GLY A 56 -9.58 -2.17 3.12
N TYR A 57 -8.35 -2.62 2.86
CA TYR A 57 -7.14 -1.96 3.31
C TYR A 57 -6.55 -1.09 2.21
N VAL A 58 -6.21 0.14 2.57
CA VAL A 58 -5.38 1.04 1.77
C VAL A 58 -4.09 1.35 2.51
N TYR A 59 -3.05 1.63 1.73
CA TYR A 59 -1.68 1.76 2.16
C TYR A 59 -1.15 3.12 1.74
N SER A 60 -0.47 3.79 2.67
CA SER A 60 0.27 5.03 2.46
C SER A 60 1.66 4.89 3.05
N VAL A 61 2.60 5.72 2.62
CA VAL A 61 3.92 5.80 3.27
C VAL A 61 3.75 6.50 4.62
N ALA A 62 4.44 6.04 5.66
CA ALA A 62 4.46 6.73 6.95
C ALA A 62 5.08 8.13 6.78
N HIS A 63 4.62 9.10 7.54
CA HIS A 63 4.99 10.52 7.36
C HIS A 63 6.51 10.75 7.40
N GLU A 64 7.26 9.92 8.13
CA GLU A 64 8.73 9.96 8.22
C GLU A 64 9.43 9.62 6.89
N PHE A 65 8.78 8.89 5.99
CA PHE A 65 9.30 8.47 4.70
C PHE A 65 8.61 9.17 3.52
N ALA A 66 7.69 10.11 3.78
CA ALA A 66 6.93 10.83 2.76
C ALA A 66 7.67 12.08 2.22
N ARG A 67 8.88 12.39 2.73
CA ARG A 67 9.70 13.54 2.32
C ARG A 67 11.09 13.11 1.89
N GLU A 68 11.22 12.69 0.64
CA GLU A 68 12.47 12.77 -0.14
C GLU A 68 12.15 13.09 -1.61
#